data_AF-A0AAV6FPB6-F1
#
_entry.id   AF-A0AAV6FPB6-F1
#
_cell.length_a   1.000
_cell.length_b   1.000
_cell.length_c   1.000
_cell.angle_alpha   90.00
_cell.angle_beta   90.00
_cell.angle_gamma   90.00
#
_symmetry.space_group_name_H-M   'P 1'
#
loop_
_entity.id
_entity.type
_entity.pdbx_description
1 polymer ?
#
loop_
_entity_poly.entity_id
_entity_poly.type
_entity_poly.pdbx_seq_one_letter_code
_entity_poly.pdbx_strand_id
1 'polypeptide(L)'
;MAESLVYSEVKYKKESNADTGRAGPQIKESPEDDVVYAAVVHKADHTNQPNPPTLQSPADSSPKGSKGIRRRGLLLLAVVVLILILGVAISLSLYYSSLNTTTNAASKQHTKQDNGHTTQSTTYSTSEENKYTNPTAGCQSAKCNDGWEAHGRQCYFFSTKSLIWTRSQEECVHKKSHLAIINEEKEQNLLMGIIREKMQGPEDKFWIGLNDRQMEGKWLWVDNTPLNTNQKFWLNRHEPDNWKGKNNEYLNGEDCVRMGEINFIANSAAGWVDTACERKFKFICEVEACL
;
A
#
# COMPACT_ATOMS: atom_id res chain seq x y z
N MET A 1 21.12 -27.17 16.71
CA MET A 1 19.96 -28.02 17.05
C MET A 1 18.75 -27.13 17.06
N ALA A 2 17.68 -27.51 16.37
CA ALA A 2 16.46 -26.73 16.29
C ALA A 2 15.69 -26.83 17.62
N GLU A 3 15.36 -25.70 18.23
CA GLU A 3 14.45 -25.65 19.37
C GLU A 3 13.03 -25.48 18.83
N SER A 4 12.17 -26.46 19.10
CA SER A 4 10.73 -26.39 18.82
C SER A 4 10.05 -25.61 19.94
N LEU A 5 9.42 -24.48 19.62
CA LEU A 5 8.50 -23.82 20.54
C LEU A 5 7.23 -24.67 20.66
N VAL A 6 6.98 -25.20 21.85
CA VAL A 6 5.72 -25.88 22.20
C VAL A 6 4.82 -24.84 22.83
N TYR A 7 3.71 -24.50 22.16
CA TYR A 7 2.65 -23.68 22.75
C TYR A 7 1.56 -24.60 23.32
N SER A 8 1.17 -24.37 24.57
CA SER A 8 -0.02 -24.98 25.17
C SER A 8 -1.11 -23.93 25.35
N GLU A 9 -2.31 -24.18 24.82
CA GLU A 9 -3.48 -23.33 25.07
C GLU A 9 -4.05 -23.61 26.46
N VAL A 10 -4.24 -22.57 27.27
CA VAL A 10 -5.01 -22.66 28.53
C VAL A 10 -6.28 -21.82 28.36
N LYS A 11 -7.45 -22.48 28.44
CA LYS A 11 -8.76 -21.81 28.37
C LYS A 11 -9.31 -21.68 29.79
N TYR A 12 -9.56 -20.44 30.22
CA TYR A 12 -10.27 -20.18 31.47
C TYR A 12 -11.75 -19.91 31.17
N LYS A 13 -12.63 -20.50 31.98
CA LYS A 13 -14.07 -20.23 31.97
C LYS A 13 -14.40 -19.35 33.17
N LYS A 14 -14.94 -18.16 32.94
CA LYS A 14 -15.45 -17.30 34.01
C LYS A 14 -16.80 -17.86 34.49
N GLU A 15 -16.87 -18.36 35.71
CA GLU A 15 -18.15 -18.69 36.34
C GLU A 15 -18.79 -17.41 36.90
N SER A 16 -19.96 -17.04 36.38
CA SER A 16 -20.81 -16.01 36.96
C SER A 16 -21.70 -16.65 38.03
N ASN A 17 -21.46 -16.34 39.31
CA ASN A 17 -22.46 -16.58 40.35
C ASN A 17 -23.66 -15.66 40.11
N ALA A 18 -24.80 -16.27 39.80
CA ALA A 18 -26.08 -15.59 39.73
C ALA A 18 -26.71 -15.53 41.13
N ASP A 19 -26.96 -14.32 41.63
CA ASP A 19 -27.97 -14.11 42.66
C ASP A 19 -28.87 -12.91 42.32
N THR A 20 -30.16 -13.22 42.26
CA THR A 20 -31.40 -12.44 42.28
C THR A 20 -31.48 -10.96 41.80
N GLY A 21 -32.24 -10.79 40.71
CA GLY A 21 -33.41 -9.89 40.71
C GLY A 21 -33.30 -8.49 40.09
N ARG A 22 -33.90 -8.33 38.90
CA ARG A 22 -34.77 -7.21 38.41
C ARG A 22 -34.48 -6.87 36.94
N ALA A 23 -35.50 -7.05 36.10
CA ALA A 23 -35.45 -6.83 34.66
C ALA A 23 -35.37 -5.34 34.30
N GLY A 24 -34.38 -4.99 33.47
CA GLY A 24 -34.27 -3.74 32.72
C GLY A 24 -33.73 -4.04 31.30
N PRO A 25 -33.92 -3.16 30.30
CA PRO A 25 -33.80 -3.52 28.89
C PRO A 25 -32.38 -3.92 28.48
N GLN A 26 -32.27 -5.04 27.77
CA GLN A 26 -31.04 -5.64 27.27
C GLN A 26 -30.47 -4.82 26.10
N ILE A 27 -29.33 -4.17 26.30
CA ILE A 27 -28.40 -3.85 25.21
C ILE A 27 -27.54 -5.10 25.01
N LYS A 28 -27.70 -5.78 23.87
CA LYS A 28 -26.80 -6.87 23.48
C LYS A 28 -25.49 -6.26 22.95
N GLU A 29 -24.52 -6.07 23.83
CA GLU A 29 -23.12 -5.98 23.43
C GLU A 29 -22.58 -7.39 23.16
N SER A 30 -21.98 -7.60 21.99
CA SER A 30 -21.32 -8.83 21.59
C SER A 30 -19.95 -8.91 22.29
N PRO A 31 -19.59 -10.02 22.97
CA PRO A 31 -18.33 -10.12 23.68
C PRO A 31 -17.22 -10.70 22.79
N GLU A 32 -16.54 -9.84 22.05
CA GLU A 32 -15.22 -10.11 21.46
C GLU A 32 -14.46 -8.80 21.63
N ASP A 33 -13.56 -8.66 22.61
CA ASP A 33 -12.16 -9.07 22.52
C ASP A 33 -11.52 -8.85 23.89
N ASP A 34 -10.85 -9.85 24.47
CA ASP A 34 -9.85 -9.63 25.53
C ASP A 34 -8.96 -10.89 25.62
N VAL A 35 -8.16 -11.13 24.58
CA VAL A 35 -7.08 -12.14 24.63
C VAL A 35 -5.76 -11.41 24.84
N VAL A 36 -5.25 -11.46 26.07
CA VAL A 36 -3.92 -10.94 26.41
C VAL A 36 -2.91 -12.07 26.30
N TYR A 37 -1.95 -11.94 25.39
CA TYR A 37 -0.82 -12.86 25.30
C TYR A 37 0.32 -12.36 26.19
N ALA A 38 0.81 -13.23 27.08
CA ALA A 38 2.03 -12.99 27.84
C ALA A 38 3.12 -13.96 27.36
N ALA A 39 4.28 -13.43 26.97
CA ALA A 39 5.47 -14.22 26.67
C ALA A 39 6.36 -14.30 27.92
N VAL A 40 6.74 -15.51 28.32
CA VAL A 40 7.73 -15.73 29.37
C VAL A 40 9.09 -15.94 28.71
N VAL A 41 10.02 -15.00 28.93
CA VAL A 41 11.42 -15.15 28.50
C VAL A 41 12.26 -15.51 29.71
N HIS A 42 12.87 -16.69 29.69
CA HIS A 42 13.88 -17.07 30.68
C HIS A 42 15.18 -16.31 30.40
N LYS A 43 15.63 -15.49 31.35
CA LYS A 43 16.92 -14.79 31.28
C LYS A 43 18.02 -15.76 31.71
N ALA A 44 18.91 -16.13 30.79
CA ALA A 44 20.13 -16.86 31.11
C ALA A 44 21.10 -15.94 31.88
N ASP A 45 21.55 -16.42 33.04
CA ASP A 45 22.50 -15.78 33.92
C ASP A 45 23.93 -15.95 33.36
N HIS A 46 24.60 -14.83 33.09
CA HIS A 46 26.04 -14.79 32.83
C HIS A 46 26.67 -13.75 33.76
N THR A 47 26.95 -14.17 34.98
CA THR A 47 27.91 -13.52 35.86
C THR A 47 29.31 -14.02 35.50
N ASN A 48 30.20 -13.12 35.07
CA ASN A 48 31.63 -13.10 35.41
C ASN A 48 32.39 -12.04 34.58
N GLN A 49 32.68 -10.89 35.18
CA GLN A 49 33.86 -10.10 34.83
C GLN A 49 34.34 -9.30 36.06
N PRO A 50 35.65 -9.32 36.38
CA PRO A 50 36.18 -8.65 37.58
C PRO A 50 36.39 -7.14 37.36
N ASN A 51 36.13 -6.36 38.41
CA ASN A 51 36.26 -4.90 38.47
C ASN A 51 37.73 -4.43 38.38
N PRO A 52 38.02 -3.29 37.71
CA PRO A 52 39.30 -2.59 37.83
C PRO A 52 39.32 -1.65 39.05
N PRO A 53 40.49 -1.39 39.66
CA PRO A 53 40.60 -0.58 40.87
C PRO A 53 40.45 0.93 40.63
N THR A 54 39.87 1.56 41.65
CA THR A 54 39.57 2.98 41.82
C THR A 54 40.84 3.84 41.89
N LEU A 55 40.86 4.99 41.22
CA LEU A 55 41.80 6.08 41.48
C LEU A 55 41.04 7.39 41.72
N GLN A 56 41.46 8.11 42.75
CA GLN A 56 40.80 9.23 43.41
C GLN A 56 40.84 10.54 42.59
N SER A 57 39.78 11.34 42.72
CA SER A 57 39.75 12.76 42.33
C SER A 57 40.58 13.64 43.27
N PRO A 58 40.98 14.83 42.78
CA PRO A 58 40.86 16.02 43.62
C PRO A 58 40.18 17.22 42.95
N ALA A 59 39.33 17.86 43.76
CA ALA A 59 38.91 19.27 43.87
C ALA A 59 39.02 20.25 42.68
N ASP A 60 37.82 20.75 42.32
CA ASP A 60 37.37 22.15 42.35
C ASP A 60 38.34 23.30 41.99
N SER A 61 37.99 24.05 40.94
CA SER A 61 37.89 25.51 41.00
C SER A 61 37.36 26.08 39.68
N SER A 62 36.27 26.85 39.78
CA SER A 62 35.88 27.83 38.76
C SER A 62 36.41 29.21 39.19
N PRO A 63 36.83 30.07 38.24
CA PRO A 63 36.17 31.36 38.19
C PRO A 63 35.94 31.94 36.77
N LYS A 64 35.02 32.90 36.77
CA LYS A 64 34.37 33.65 35.68
C LYS A 64 35.32 34.49 34.81
N GLY A 65 34.92 34.79 33.56
CA GLY A 65 35.54 35.86 32.76
C GLY A 65 34.91 36.05 31.38
N SER A 66 34.58 37.30 31.03
CA SER A 66 33.68 37.74 29.95
C SER A 66 34.37 38.09 28.61
N LYS A 67 33.55 38.17 27.54
CA LYS A 67 33.63 38.99 26.30
C LYS A 67 34.51 38.55 25.10
N GLY A 68 33.89 38.55 23.92
CA GLY A 68 34.59 38.83 22.64
C GLY A 68 33.92 38.28 21.38
N ILE A 69 32.97 39.02 20.79
CA ILE A 69 32.40 38.76 19.46
C ILE A 69 33.50 38.87 18.39
N ARG A 70 33.82 37.76 17.68
CA ARG A 70 34.63 37.77 16.46
C ARG A 70 33.75 37.99 15.23
N ARG A 71 33.48 39.26 14.90
CA ARG A 71 32.68 39.75 13.75
C ARG A 71 33.26 39.44 12.34
N ARG A 72 34.18 38.49 12.19
CA ARG A 72 34.82 38.16 10.89
C ARG A 72 34.27 36.90 10.20
N GLY A 73 33.57 36.01 10.92
CA GLY A 73 32.99 34.79 10.33
C GLY A 73 31.62 35.00 9.66
N LEU A 74 30.85 35.99 10.10
CA LEU A 74 29.48 36.21 9.61
C LEU A 74 29.45 36.72 8.16
N LEU A 75 30.40 37.57 7.77
CA LEU A 75 30.52 38.08 6.40
C LEU A 75 30.92 36.97 5.43
N LEU A 76 31.86 36.11 5.80
CA LEU A 76 32.25 34.96 4.98
C LEU A 76 31.09 33.96 4.84
N LEU A 77 30.37 33.70 5.92
CA LEU A 77 29.20 32.82 5.88
C LEU A 77 28.07 33.42 5.02
N ALA A 78 27.83 34.73 5.10
CA ALA A 78 26.86 35.42 4.25
C ALA A 78 27.27 35.37 2.76
N VAL A 79 28.56 35.56 2.44
CA VAL A 79 29.06 35.45 1.05
C VAL A 79 28.91 34.03 0.52
N VAL A 80 29.22 33.00 1.33
CA VAL A 80 29.03 31.59 0.94
C VAL A 80 27.55 31.29 0.69
N VAL A 81 26.66 31.74 1.57
CA VAL A 81 25.21 31.56 1.40
C VAL A 81 24.71 32.27 0.14
N LEU A 82 25.19 33.48 -0.17
CA LEU A 82 24.84 34.18 -1.40
C LEU A 82 25.32 33.45 -2.65
N ILE A 83 26.53 32.89 -2.65
CA ILE A 83 27.05 32.09 -3.77
C ILE A 83 26.20 30.83 -3.98
N LEU A 84 25.78 30.16 -2.90
CA LEU A 84 24.90 28.99 -3.00
C LEU A 84 23.52 29.35 -3.56
N ILE A 85 22.93 30.47 -3.13
CA ILE A 85 21.64 30.95 -3.64
C ILE A 85 21.75 31.30 -5.13
N LEU A 86 22.82 31.99 -5.54
CA LEU A 86 23.06 32.30 -6.95
C LEU A 86 23.27 31.03 -7.79
N GLY A 87 23.98 30.03 -7.26
CA GLY A 87 24.14 28.74 -7.91
C GLY A 87 22.80 28.05 -8.17
N VAL A 88 21.93 27.98 -7.14
CA VAL A 88 20.59 27.38 -7.27
C VAL A 88 19.73 28.17 -8.27
N ALA A 89 19.76 29.50 -8.23
CA ALA A 89 19.01 30.35 -9.16
C ALA A 89 19.45 30.16 -10.62
N ILE A 90 20.77 30.04 -10.86
CA ILE A 90 21.34 29.76 -12.18
C ILE A 90 20.93 28.36 -12.65
N SER A 91 21.06 27.34 -11.79
CA SER A 91 20.65 25.96 -12.11
C SER A 91 19.16 25.87 -12.46
N LEU A 92 18.29 26.54 -11.70
CA LEU A 92 16.86 26.61 -12.00
C LEU A 92 16.58 27.35 -13.32
N SER A 93 17.26 28.46 -13.58
CA SER A 93 17.09 29.23 -14.82
C SER A 93 17.50 28.43 -16.06
N LEU A 94 18.59 27.66 -15.97
CA LEU A 94 19.02 26.75 -17.04
C LEU A 94 18.03 25.58 -17.21
N TYR A 95 17.50 25.04 -16.11
CA TYR A 95 16.47 24.00 -16.15
C TYR A 95 15.19 24.49 -16.84
N TYR A 96 14.68 25.68 -16.50
CA TYR A 96 13.52 26.27 -17.16
C TYR A 96 13.78 26.59 -18.64
N SER A 97 15.00 27.04 -18.97
CA SER A 97 15.39 27.25 -20.36
C SER A 97 15.41 25.93 -21.15
N SER A 98 15.85 24.83 -20.54
CA SER A 98 15.81 23.48 -21.13
C SER A 98 14.38 22.99 -21.36
N LEU A 99 13.47 23.27 -20.42
CA LEU A 99 12.06 22.91 -20.58
C LEU A 99 11.40 23.69 -21.73
N ASN A 100 11.70 24.99 -21.85
CA ASN A 100 11.13 25.85 -22.88
C ASN A 100 11.73 25.62 -24.29
N THR A 101 12.89 24.97 -24.38
CA THR A 101 13.51 24.62 -25.69
C THR A 101 12.79 23.43 -26.36
N THR A 102 11.94 22.71 -25.63
CA THR A 102 11.24 21.50 -26.13
C THR A 102 9.89 21.82 -26.80
N THR A 103 9.45 23.08 -26.83
CA THR A 103 8.13 23.46 -27.38
C THR A 103 8.16 24.04 -28.80
N ASN A 104 9.33 24.10 -29.47
CA ASN A 104 9.46 24.66 -30.84
C ASN A 104 10.10 23.70 -31.85
N ALA A 105 9.84 22.39 -31.74
CA ALA A 105 10.27 21.42 -32.76
C ALA A 105 9.17 20.38 -33.04
N ALA A 106 7.99 20.83 -33.44
CA ALA A 106 6.95 19.96 -33.99
C ALA A 106 6.22 20.65 -35.14
N SER A 107 6.86 20.67 -36.32
CA SER A 107 6.13 20.74 -37.60
C SER A 107 7.05 20.30 -38.72
N LYS A 108 6.79 19.11 -39.25
CA LYS A 108 6.68 18.85 -40.70
C LYS A 108 6.08 17.46 -40.92
N GLN A 109 4.83 17.48 -41.35
CA GLN A 109 4.11 16.35 -41.90
C GLN A 109 4.75 15.91 -43.22
N HIS A 110 4.75 14.60 -43.48
CA HIS A 110 4.74 14.06 -44.83
C HIS A 110 3.70 12.94 -44.94
N THR A 111 2.76 13.18 -45.84
CA THR A 111 1.70 12.32 -46.37
C THR A 111 2.26 11.15 -47.20
N LYS A 112 1.61 9.97 -47.14
CA LYS A 112 0.99 9.26 -48.29
C LYS A 112 0.42 7.86 -47.94
N GLN A 113 -0.83 7.65 -48.38
CA GLN A 113 -1.55 6.46 -48.90
C GLN A 113 -0.67 5.32 -49.49
N ASP A 114 -1.05 4.05 -49.68
CA ASP A 114 -2.32 3.29 -49.69
C ASP A 114 -1.98 1.76 -49.67
N ASN A 115 -3.03 0.93 -49.58
CA ASN A 115 -3.22 -0.47 -50.02
C ASN A 115 -3.44 -1.52 -48.93
N GLY A 116 -4.69 -1.98 -48.90
CA GLY A 116 -5.18 -3.06 -48.05
C GLY A 116 -4.77 -4.46 -48.50
N HIS A 117 -4.98 -5.39 -47.57
CA HIS A 117 -5.13 -6.80 -47.88
C HIS A 117 -6.16 -7.42 -46.94
N THR A 118 -7.29 -7.83 -47.53
CA THR A 118 -8.32 -8.64 -46.91
C THR A 118 -7.81 -10.07 -46.79
N THR A 119 -7.92 -10.70 -45.62
CA THR A 119 -7.95 -12.16 -45.52
C THR A 119 -8.90 -12.58 -44.39
N GLN A 120 -9.92 -13.35 -44.75
CA GLN A 120 -10.94 -13.92 -43.89
C GLN A 120 -10.55 -15.31 -43.38
N SER A 121 -11.15 -15.66 -42.22
CA SER A 121 -11.38 -17.01 -41.66
C SER A 121 -10.14 -17.74 -41.13
N THR A 122 -10.18 -18.42 -39.98
CA THR A 122 -11.10 -19.53 -39.69
C THR A 122 -11.38 -19.71 -38.19
N THR A 123 -12.65 -19.95 -37.89
CA THR A 123 -13.22 -20.45 -36.63
C THR A 123 -12.85 -21.92 -36.43
N TYR A 124 -12.35 -22.29 -35.24
CA TYR A 124 -12.33 -23.68 -34.79
C TYR A 124 -12.77 -23.75 -33.33
N SER A 125 -14.00 -24.25 -33.14
CA SER A 125 -14.48 -24.77 -31.87
C SER A 125 -14.01 -26.21 -31.73
N THR A 126 -13.38 -26.55 -30.61
CA THR A 126 -13.37 -27.92 -30.09
C THR A 126 -13.57 -27.88 -28.58
N SER A 127 -14.28 -28.90 -28.12
CA SER A 127 -15.00 -29.04 -26.87
C SER A 127 -14.25 -29.93 -25.87
N GLU A 128 -14.73 -29.91 -24.61
CA GLU A 128 -14.51 -30.90 -23.53
C GLU A 128 -13.12 -30.85 -22.87
N GLU A 129 -12.90 -30.93 -21.56
CA GLU A 129 -13.71 -31.04 -20.33
C GLU A 129 -12.69 -30.81 -19.18
N ASN A 130 -13.00 -29.98 -18.17
CA ASN A 130 -12.44 -30.19 -16.83
C ASN A 130 -13.26 -29.45 -15.76
N LYS A 131 -14.00 -30.26 -15.01
CA LYS A 131 -14.91 -29.89 -13.94
C LYS A 131 -14.11 -29.69 -12.64
N TYR A 132 -13.60 -28.48 -12.44
CA TYR A 132 -13.41 -27.88 -11.13
C TYR A 132 -14.20 -26.58 -11.15
N THR A 133 -15.25 -26.49 -10.35
CA THR A 133 -16.07 -25.28 -10.24
C THR A 133 -15.26 -24.18 -9.57
N ASN A 134 -14.47 -23.46 -10.37
CA ASN A 134 -14.15 -22.06 -10.09
C ASN A 134 -15.48 -21.31 -9.91
N PRO A 135 -15.59 -20.37 -8.95
CA PRO A 135 -16.73 -19.47 -8.92
C PRO A 135 -16.68 -18.70 -10.25
N THR A 136 -17.46 -19.14 -11.22
CA THR A 136 -17.61 -18.43 -12.48
C THR A 136 -18.09 -17.05 -12.11
N ALA A 137 -17.33 -16.04 -12.52
CA ALA A 137 -17.69 -14.64 -12.49
C ALA A 137 -19.07 -14.49 -13.14
N GLY A 138 -20.11 -14.60 -12.32
CA GLY A 138 -21.48 -14.40 -12.70
C GLY A 138 -21.74 -12.92 -12.63
N CYS A 139 -22.14 -12.33 -13.75
CA CYS A 139 -22.66 -10.98 -13.73
C CYS A 139 -23.89 -10.92 -12.80
N GLN A 140 -24.09 -9.82 -12.08
CA GLN A 140 -25.15 -9.77 -11.06
C GLN A 140 -26.48 -9.17 -11.52
N SER A 141 -26.43 -8.23 -12.46
CA SER A 141 -27.59 -7.43 -12.88
C SER A 141 -27.26 -6.60 -14.11
N ALA A 142 -28.28 -6.19 -14.88
CA ALA A 142 -28.11 -5.36 -16.08
C ALA A 142 -27.57 -3.94 -15.81
N LYS A 143 -27.55 -3.54 -14.53
CA LYS A 143 -27.05 -2.25 -14.04
C LYS A 143 -26.27 -2.47 -12.75
N CYS A 144 -25.35 -1.56 -12.42
CA CYS A 144 -24.67 -1.59 -11.14
C CYS A 144 -25.66 -1.43 -9.98
N ASN A 145 -25.40 -2.14 -8.87
CA ASN A 145 -26.20 -2.03 -7.65
C ASN A 145 -26.08 -0.63 -7.05
N ASP A 146 -27.07 -0.23 -6.24
CA ASP A 146 -27.01 1.04 -5.52
C ASP A 146 -25.74 1.16 -4.68
N GLY A 147 -25.08 2.32 -4.74
CA GLY A 147 -23.81 2.57 -4.05
C GLY A 147 -22.57 2.04 -4.76
N TRP A 148 -22.70 1.50 -5.98
CA TRP A 148 -21.57 1.14 -6.85
C TRP A 148 -21.36 2.20 -7.93
N GLU A 149 -20.11 2.51 -8.21
CA GLU A 149 -19.71 3.41 -9.30
C GLU A 149 -19.72 2.63 -10.61
N ALA A 150 -20.44 3.12 -11.62
CA ALA A 150 -20.58 2.46 -12.92
C ALA A 150 -19.60 3.05 -13.95
N HIS A 151 -18.89 2.19 -14.67
CA HIS A 151 -18.12 2.58 -15.85
C HIS A 151 -18.25 1.55 -16.97
N GLY A 152 -19.07 1.88 -17.97
CA GLY A 152 -19.40 0.93 -19.02
C GLY A 152 -20.11 -0.28 -18.41
N ARG A 153 -19.49 -1.45 -18.52
CA ARG A 153 -20.01 -2.70 -17.93
C ARG A 153 -19.38 -3.05 -16.59
N GLN A 154 -18.42 -2.28 -16.08
CA GLN A 154 -17.81 -2.55 -14.80
C GLN A 154 -18.49 -1.75 -13.69
N CYS A 155 -18.65 -2.39 -12.54
CA CYS A 155 -19.22 -1.81 -11.34
C CYS A 155 -18.18 -1.87 -10.22
N TYR A 156 -17.93 -0.75 -9.56
CA TYR A 156 -16.95 -0.64 -8.48
C TYR A 156 -17.58 -0.26 -7.14
N PHE A 157 -17.30 -1.03 -6.10
CA PHE A 157 -17.70 -0.72 -4.73
C PHE A 157 -16.51 -0.23 -3.93
N PHE A 158 -16.62 0.99 -3.40
CA PHE A 158 -15.61 1.57 -2.51
C PHE A 158 -16.04 1.39 -1.07
N SER A 159 -15.32 0.56 -0.33
CA SER A 159 -15.65 0.29 1.07
C SER A 159 -15.40 1.52 1.95
N THR A 160 -16.21 1.68 2.98
CA THR A 160 -15.92 2.59 4.09
C THR A 160 -15.14 1.93 5.24
N LYS A 161 -15.09 0.59 5.27
CA LYS A 161 -14.42 -0.22 6.30
C LYS A 161 -12.96 -0.47 5.95
N SER A 162 -12.07 -0.41 6.93
CA SER A 162 -10.67 -0.82 6.76
C SER A 162 -10.44 -2.25 7.23
N LEU A 163 -9.96 -3.11 6.33
CA LEU A 163 -9.71 -4.54 6.58
C LEU A 163 -8.34 -4.95 6.04
N ILE A 164 -7.84 -6.11 6.49
CA ILE A 164 -6.65 -6.74 5.89
C ILE A 164 -6.99 -7.29 4.51
N TRP A 165 -5.99 -7.41 3.63
CA TRP A 165 -6.22 -7.74 2.21
C TRP A 165 -7.06 -9.00 2.01
N THR A 166 -6.78 -10.07 2.76
CA THR A 166 -7.54 -11.34 2.66
C THR A 166 -9.01 -11.17 3.05
N ARG A 167 -9.29 -10.40 4.13
CA ARG A 167 -10.67 -10.12 4.56
C ARG A 167 -11.39 -9.19 3.60
N SER A 168 -10.69 -8.26 2.97
CA SER A 168 -11.24 -7.43 1.91
C SER A 168 -11.66 -8.26 0.69
N GLN A 169 -10.85 -9.23 0.28
CA GLN A 169 -11.21 -10.17 -0.79
C GLN A 169 -12.44 -11.01 -0.41
N GLU A 170 -12.50 -11.55 0.82
CA GLU A 170 -13.67 -12.29 1.31
C GLU A 170 -14.94 -11.44 1.28
N GLU A 171 -14.87 -10.16 1.69
CA GLU A 171 -16.00 -9.23 1.62
C GLU A 171 -16.45 -8.97 0.18
N CYS A 172 -15.52 -8.83 -0.77
CA CYS A 172 -15.86 -8.73 -2.18
C CYS A 172 -16.52 -10.02 -2.68
N VAL A 173 -16.03 -11.20 -2.29
CA VAL A 173 -16.65 -12.48 -2.65
C VAL A 173 -18.05 -12.64 -2.06
N HIS A 174 -18.28 -12.20 -0.82
CA HIS A 174 -19.62 -12.16 -0.21
C HIS A 174 -20.58 -11.24 -0.99
N LYS A 175 -20.05 -10.17 -1.58
CA LYS A 175 -20.76 -9.30 -2.53
C LYS A 175 -20.83 -9.88 -3.94
N LYS A 176 -20.48 -11.16 -4.14
CA LYS A 176 -20.30 -11.89 -5.42
C LYS A 176 -19.55 -11.06 -6.48
N SER A 177 -18.45 -10.49 -6.02
CA SER A 177 -17.48 -9.66 -6.74
C SER A 177 -16.07 -10.13 -6.35
N HIS A 178 -15.03 -9.43 -6.79
CA HIS A 178 -13.66 -9.64 -6.34
C HIS A 178 -12.98 -8.30 -6.07
N LEU A 179 -11.83 -8.26 -5.40
CA LEU A 179 -11.02 -7.05 -5.36
C LEU A 179 -10.69 -6.61 -6.79
N ALA A 180 -10.67 -5.30 -7.04
CA ALA A 180 -10.52 -4.74 -8.39
C ALA A 180 -9.28 -5.27 -9.13
N ILE A 181 -9.48 -5.63 -10.40
CA ILE A 181 -8.46 -6.12 -11.33
C ILE A 181 -8.31 -5.07 -12.42
N ILE A 182 -7.16 -4.41 -12.46
CA ILE A 182 -6.95 -3.29 -13.37
C ILE A 182 -6.34 -3.79 -14.68
N ASN A 183 -7.15 -3.79 -15.73
CA ASN A 183 -6.81 -4.37 -17.03
C ASN A 183 -6.29 -3.33 -18.03
N GLU A 184 -6.59 -2.05 -17.82
CA GLU A 184 -6.20 -0.97 -18.74
C GLU A 184 -5.88 0.35 -18.04
N GLU A 185 -5.11 1.21 -18.72
CA GLU A 185 -4.74 2.54 -18.20
C GLU A 185 -5.97 3.43 -17.95
N LYS A 186 -7.01 3.29 -18.79
CA LYS A 186 -8.26 4.04 -18.63
C LYS A 186 -8.96 3.70 -17.32
N GLU A 187 -8.99 2.41 -16.96
CA GLU A 187 -9.51 1.92 -15.69
C GLU A 187 -8.67 2.43 -14.52
N GLN A 188 -7.35 2.33 -14.61
CA GLN A 188 -6.44 2.89 -13.59
C GLN A 188 -6.73 4.37 -13.32
N ASN A 189 -6.82 5.17 -14.38
CA ASN A 189 -7.08 6.61 -14.27
C ASN A 189 -8.46 6.91 -13.67
N LEU A 190 -9.48 6.14 -14.05
CA LEU A 190 -10.82 6.23 -13.46
C LEU A 190 -10.77 5.98 -11.95
N LEU A 191 -10.22 4.84 -11.53
CA LEU A 191 -10.19 4.47 -10.10
C LEU A 191 -9.39 5.49 -9.29
N MET A 192 -8.28 6.00 -9.82
CA MET A 192 -7.50 7.05 -9.17
C MET A 192 -8.29 8.36 -9.04
N GLY A 193 -9.10 8.73 -10.04
CA GLY A 193 -10.02 9.86 -9.96
C GLY A 193 -11.04 9.70 -8.83
N ILE A 194 -11.70 8.55 -8.79
CA ILE A 194 -12.71 8.25 -7.76
C ILE A 194 -12.07 8.19 -6.36
N ILE A 195 -10.89 7.60 -6.22
CA ILE A 195 -10.14 7.58 -4.95
C ILE A 195 -9.90 9.00 -4.47
N ARG A 196 -9.43 9.93 -5.32
CA ARG A 196 -9.20 11.34 -4.93
C ARG A 196 -10.46 11.98 -4.34
N GLU A 197 -11.62 11.69 -4.92
CA GLU A 197 -12.89 12.25 -4.46
C GLU A 197 -13.36 11.63 -3.14
N LYS A 198 -13.08 10.34 -2.90
CA LYS A 198 -13.53 9.60 -1.71
C LYS A 198 -12.58 9.68 -0.52
N MET A 199 -11.32 10.03 -0.74
CA MET A 199 -10.34 10.20 0.33
C MET A 199 -10.64 11.45 1.16
N GLN A 200 -10.66 11.29 2.49
CA GLN A 200 -10.85 12.38 3.45
C GLN A 200 -9.54 12.76 4.14
N GLY A 201 -8.55 11.87 4.12
CA GLY A 201 -7.24 12.09 4.73
C GLY A 201 -6.16 11.18 4.17
N PRO A 202 -4.88 11.45 4.51
CA PRO A 202 -3.73 10.73 3.96
C PRO A 202 -3.73 9.24 4.30
N GLU A 203 -4.45 8.81 5.34
CA GLU A 203 -4.55 7.41 5.74
C GLU A 203 -5.55 6.60 4.91
N ASP A 204 -6.36 7.25 4.05
CA ASP A 204 -7.40 6.57 3.26
C ASP A 204 -6.82 5.83 2.04
N LYS A 205 -6.17 4.69 2.27
CA LYS A 205 -5.73 3.81 1.18
C LYS A 205 -6.78 2.78 0.82
N PHE A 206 -6.67 2.24 -0.39
CA PHE A 206 -7.58 1.26 -0.93
C PHE A 206 -6.85 0.03 -1.47
N TRP A 207 -7.14 -1.15 -0.94
CA TRP A 207 -6.71 -2.43 -1.49
C TRP A 207 -7.28 -2.67 -2.90
N ILE A 208 -6.44 -3.27 -3.75
CA ILE A 208 -6.81 -3.84 -5.05
C ILE A 208 -6.42 -5.33 -5.11
N GLY A 209 -6.79 -6.03 -6.17
CA GLY A 209 -6.62 -7.48 -6.29
C GLY A 209 -5.19 -7.96 -6.61
N LEU A 210 -4.23 -7.06 -6.79
CA LEU A 210 -2.86 -7.44 -7.14
C LEU A 210 -2.08 -7.89 -5.91
N ASN A 211 -1.38 -9.02 -6.02
CA ASN A 211 -0.58 -9.62 -4.95
C ASN A 211 0.50 -10.56 -5.51
N ASP A 212 1.54 -10.87 -4.76
CA ASP A 212 2.53 -11.91 -5.10
C ASP A 212 2.76 -12.91 -3.95
N ARG A 213 1.80 -13.00 -3.03
CA ARG A 213 1.76 -13.88 -1.84
C ARG A 213 2.09 -15.35 -2.11
N GLN A 214 1.85 -15.83 -3.33
CA GLN A 214 2.16 -17.22 -3.72
C GLN A 214 3.66 -17.40 -4.03
N MET A 215 4.27 -16.40 -4.66
CA MET A 215 5.67 -16.44 -5.05
C MET A 215 6.17 -15.01 -5.25
N GLU A 216 7.09 -14.60 -4.38
CA GLU A 216 7.79 -13.33 -4.42
C GLU A 216 8.21 -12.91 -5.85
N GLY A 217 7.85 -11.69 -6.24
CA GLY A 217 8.14 -11.12 -7.54
C GLY A 217 7.25 -11.63 -8.69
N LYS A 218 6.36 -12.59 -8.44
CA LYS A 218 5.34 -13.05 -9.40
C LYS A 218 3.96 -12.52 -9.02
N TRP A 219 3.68 -11.32 -9.52
CA TRP A 219 2.40 -10.64 -9.34
C TRP A 219 1.26 -11.33 -10.08
N LEU A 220 0.22 -11.67 -9.32
CA LEU A 220 -1.04 -12.24 -9.76
C LEU A 220 -2.21 -11.35 -9.31
N TRP A 221 -3.23 -11.28 -10.15
CA TRP A 221 -4.54 -10.78 -9.76
C TRP A 221 -5.30 -11.84 -8.96
N VAL A 222 -6.38 -11.44 -8.28
CA VAL A 222 -7.23 -12.34 -7.48
C VAL A 222 -7.93 -13.44 -8.28
N ASP A 223 -8.00 -13.31 -9.62
CA ASP A 223 -8.48 -14.33 -10.54
C ASP A 223 -7.36 -15.29 -11.03
N ASN A 224 -6.14 -15.14 -10.49
CA ASN A 224 -4.90 -15.83 -10.84
C ASN A 224 -4.33 -15.47 -12.23
N THR A 225 -4.82 -14.42 -12.88
CA THR A 225 -4.17 -13.91 -14.09
C THR A 225 -2.86 -13.19 -13.73
N PRO A 226 -1.78 -13.39 -14.49
CA PRO A 226 -0.52 -12.72 -14.23
C PRO A 226 -0.58 -11.23 -14.61
N LEU A 227 0.15 -10.40 -13.87
CA LEU A 227 0.30 -8.99 -14.22
C LEU A 227 0.97 -8.83 -15.59
N ASN A 228 0.32 -8.11 -16.50
CA ASN A 228 0.95 -7.69 -17.75
C ASN A 228 2.06 -6.69 -17.47
N THR A 229 3.31 -7.03 -17.83
CA THR A 229 4.46 -6.19 -17.53
C THR A 229 4.46 -4.83 -18.24
N ASN A 230 3.64 -4.68 -19.29
CA ASN A 230 3.46 -3.42 -20.01
C ASN A 230 2.41 -2.50 -19.35
N GLN A 231 1.67 -2.99 -18.35
CA GLN A 231 0.60 -2.27 -17.65
C GLN A 231 0.88 -2.23 -16.15
N LYS A 232 2.04 -1.68 -15.80
CA LYS A 232 2.47 -1.49 -14.41
C LYS A 232 2.23 -0.05 -14.00
N PHE A 233 1.41 0.16 -12.97
CA PHE A 233 1.12 1.49 -12.44
C PHE A 233 1.74 1.72 -11.06
N TRP A 234 2.93 1.15 -10.81
CA TRP A 234 3.73 1.41 -9.62
C TRP A 234 3.95 2.90 -9.39
N LEU A 235 3.81 3.35 -8.14
CA LEU A 235 3.80 4.76 -7.77
C LEU A 235 5.07 5.48 -8.22
N ASN A 236 6.21 4.80 -8.09
CA ASN A 236 7.51 5.32 -8.49
C ASN A 236 8.47 4.17 -8.80
N ARG A 237 9.69 4.49 -9.25
CA ARG A 237 10.71 3.51 -9.66
C ARG A 237 11.22 2.59 -8.54
N HIS A 238 10.94 2.91 -7.28
CA HIS A 238 11.36 2.10 -6.13
C HIS A 238 10.27 1.11 -5.71
N GLU A 239 9.05 1.22 -6.25
CA GLU A 239 7.99 0.24 -6.02
C GLU A 239 7.99 -0.84 -7.13
N PRO A 240 7.67 -2.10 -6.82
CA PRO A 240 7.50 -2.61 -5.46
C PRO A 240 8.84 -2.78 -4.75
N ASP A 241 8.91 -2.51 -3.45
CA ASP A 241 10.17 -2.52 -2.68
C ASP A 241 10.33 -3.75 -1.76
N ASN A 242 9.25 -4.51 -1.57
CA ASN A 242 9.16 -5.67 -0.70
C ASN A 242 9.71 -5.41 0.73
N TRP A 243 9.33 -4.29 1.33
CA TRP A 243 9.85 -3.88 2.63
C TRP A 243 9.41 -4.78 3.81
N LYS A 244 10.37 -5.43 4.47
CA LYS A 244 10.10 -6.36 5.58
C LYS A 244 9.79 -5.71 6.94
N GLY A 245 9.53 -4.41 6.98
CA GLY A 245 9.34 -3.68 8.23
C GLY A 245 10.65 -3.42 8.98
N LYS A 246 10.55 -2.83 10.17
CA LYS A 246 11.71 -2.69 11.05
C LYS A 246 11.98 -4.03 11.74
N ASN A 247 13.23 -4.52 11.67
CA ASN A 247 13.63 -5.81 12.26
C ASN A 247 12.87 -7.04 11.69
N ASN A 248 12.49 -7.02 10.41
CA ASN A 248 11.77 -8.13 9.75
C ASN A 248 10.40 -8.44 10.41
N GLU A 249 9.65 -7.40 10.76
CA GLU A 249 8.27 -7.51 11.26
C GLU A 249 7.36 -8.28 10.29
N TYR A 250 7.56 -8.08 8.98
CA TYR A 250 6.86 -8.79 7.91
C TYR A 250 7.79 -9.81 7.29
N LEU A 251 7.73 -11.06 7.77
CA LEU A 251 8.67 -12.13 7.39
C LEU A 251 8.69 -12.39 5.88
N ASN A 252 7.51 -12.37 5.26
CA ASN A 252 7.35 -12.57 3.82
C ASN A 252 7.67 -11.27 3.08
N GLY A 253 7.19 -10.14 3.62
CA GLY A 253 7.46 -8.80 3.12
C GLY A 253 6.17 -8.11 2.71
N GLU A 254 6.23 -7.25 1.69
CA GLU A 254 5.08 -6.47 1.23
C GLU A 254 4.43 -7.15 0.01
N ASP A 255 3.53 -8.10 0.26
CA ASP A 255 3.03 -8.97 -0.82
C ASP A 255 1.67 -8.53 -1.42
N CYS A 256 1.07 -7.43 -0.95
CA CYS A 256 -0.28 -7.00 -1.30
C CYS A 256 -0.33 -5.55 -1.77
N VAL A 257 -1.14 -5.21 -2.78
CA VAL A 257 -1.08 -3.87 -3.39
C VAL A 257 -2.26 -2.98 -3.00
N ARG A 258 -1.96 -1.73 -2.66
CA ARG A 258 -2.94 -0.66 -2.43
C ARG A 258 -2.74 0.54 -3.36
N MET A 259 -3.76 1.40 -3.42
CA MET A 259 -3.77 2.71 -4.06
C MET A 259 -4.14 3.83 -3.07
N GLY A 260 -3.99 5.09 -3.48
CA GLY A 260 -4.45 6.26 -2.72
C GLY A 260 -3.36 7.07 -2.03
N GLU A 261 -2.22 7.31 -2.68
CA GLU A 261 -1.15 8.14 -2.09
C GLU A 261 -1.35 9.64 -2.36
N ILE A 262 -2.10 10.39 -1.51
CA ILE A 262 -2.51 11.80 -1.73
C ILE A 262 -1.40 12.67 -2.32
N ASN A 263 -0.20 12.63 -1.71
CA ASN A 263 0.92 13.51 -2.08
C ASN A 263 1.47 13.25 -3.48
N PHE A 264 1.10 12.12 -4.10
CA PHE A 264 1.58 11.68 -5.40
C PHE A 264 0.46 11.52 -6.42
N ILE A 265 -0.81 11.73 -6.04
CA ILE A 265 -1.95 11.68 -6.97
C ILE A 265 -2.07 12.97 -7.80
N ALA A 266 -0.98 13.59 -8.22
CA ALA A 266 -1.00 14.71 -9.17
C ALA A 266 -0.89 14.17 -10.61
N ASN A 267 -2.03 14.00 -11.29
CA ASN A 267 -2.18 13.74 -12.73
C ASN A 267 -1.42 12.53 -13.35
N SER A 268 -0.93 11.60 -12.54
CA SER A 268 -0.30 10.37 -13.03
C SER A 268 -1.22 9.16 -12.87
N ALA A 269 -1.16 8.24 -13.84
CA ALA A 269 -1.76 6.91 -13.72
C ALA A 269 -1.02 6.05 -12.65
N ALA A 270 0.23 6.40 -12.30
CA ALA A 270 0.99 5.73 -11.25
C ALA A 270 0.33 5.89 -9.88
N GLY A 271 0.11 4.79 -9.17
CA GLY A 271 -0.59 4.78 -7.89
C GLY A 271 -0.44 3.52 -7.03
N TRP A 272 0.14 2.45 -7.57
CA TRP A 272 0.29 1.17 -6.87
C TRP A 272 1.48 1.19 -5.94
N VAL A 273 1.27 0.69 -4.72
CA VAL A 273 2.32 0.47 -3.73
C VAL A 273 2.04 -0.88 -3.10
N ASP A 274 3.02 -1.77 -3.13
CA ASP A 274 2.99 -2.99 -2.35
C ASP A 274 3.08 -2.64 -0.87
N THR A 275 2.38 -3.40 -0.04
CA THR A 275 2.48 -3.26 1.40
C THR A 275 2.13 -4.55 2.13
N ALA A 276 2.53 -4.65 3.40
CA ALA A 276 2.20 -5.80 4.23
C ALA A 276 0.68 -6.07 4.26
N CYS A 277 0.31 -7.30 3.92
CA CYS A 277 -1.08 -7.74 3.75
C CYS A 277 -1.93 -7.61 5.03
N GLU A 278 -1.27 -7.60 6.20
CA GLU A 278 -1.88 -7.50 7.53
C GLU A 278 -2.28 -6.06 7.89
N ARG A 279 -1.88 -5.06 7.10
CA ARG A 279 -2.33 -3.68 7.30
C ARG A 279 -3.81 -3.56 6.98
N LYS A 280 -4.47 -2.60 7.63
CA LYS A 280 -5.91 -2.37 7.44
C LYS A 280 -6.13 -1.16 6.55
N PHE A 281 -6.72 -1.38 5.38
CA PHE A 281 -7.11 -0.33 4.44
C PHE A 281 -8.53 -0.54 3.97
N LYS A 282 -9.14 0.54 3.44
CA LYS A 282 -10.36 0.41 2.63
C LYS A 282 -10.04 -0.46 1.41
N PHE A 283 -11.04 -0.85 0.65
CA PHE A 283 -10.88 -1.74 -0.49
C PHE A 283 -11.88 -1.44 -1.59
N ILE A 284 -11.51 -1.82 -2.81
CA ILE A 284 -12.34 -1.66 -4.00
C ILE A 284 -12.73 -3.04 -4.49
N CYS A 285 -14.03 -3.31 -4.53
CA CYS A 285 -14.55 -4.50 -5.22
C CYS A 285 -14.96 -4.15 -6.64
N GLU A 286 -14.87 -5.12 -7.54
CA GLU A 286 -15.26 -5.04 -8.94
C GLU A 286 -16.13 -6.23 -9.34
N VAL A 287 -17.15 -5.94 -10.16
CA VAL A 287 -17.94 -6.96 -10.85
C VAL A 287 -18.42 -6.43 -12.21
N GLU A 288 -18.56 -7.31 -13.18
CA GLU A 288 -19.16 -6.99 -14.48
C GLU A 288 -20.71 -7.04 -14.40
N ALA A 289 -21.37 -6.04 -14.97
CA ALA A 289 -22.81 -5.98 -15.17
C ALA A 289 -23.25 -6.91 -16.31
N CYS A 290 -24.40 -7.57 -16.13
CA CYS A 290 -25.02 -8.43 -17.14
C CYS A 290 -25.52 -7.62 -18.33
N LEU A 291 -25.68 -8.30 -19.47
CA LEU A 291 -26.52 -7.82 -20.58
C LEU A 291 -27.97 -8.26 -20.37
#